data_AF-A0A094WNG2-F1
#
_entry.id   AF-A0A094WNG2-F1
#
_cell.length_a   1.000
_cell.length_b   1.000
_cell.length_c   1.000
_cell.angle_alpha   90.00
_cell.angle_beta   90.00
_cell.angle_gamma   90.00
#
_symmetry.space_group_name_H-M   'P 1'
#
loop_
_entity.id
_entity.type
_entity.pdbx_description
1 polymer ?
#
loop_
_entity_poly.entity_id
_entity_poly.type
_entity_poly.pdbx_seq_one_letter_code
_entity_poly.pdbx_strand_id
1 'polypeptide(L)'
;MNRKIILTFFSMAILVVLGSVYIIKSPSPGEVSLKIINQTDKDIDELLITYNNDIENGVELPIVYSNDELKYLVDVKETSTEEFYEGSMELTYLDSSQIIIPYFGETWSGEVIVVINSIENNQLDITIEKTVQL
;
A
#
# COMPACT_ATOMS: atom_id res chain seq x y z
N MET A 1 -43.35 -16.64 -17.07
CA MET A 1 -42.25 -15.65 -17.10
C MET A 1 -41.33 -15.97 -18.27
N ASN A 2 -41.00 -15.00 -19.12
CA ASN A 2 -40.24 -15.23 -20.35
C ASN A 2 -38.78 -15.61 -20.02
N ARG A 3 -38.25 -16.69 -20.60
CA ARG A 3 -36.86 -17.14 -20.35
C ARG A 3 -35.84 -16.02 -20.55
N LYS A 4 -36.07 -15.14 -21.52
CA LYS A 4 -35.20 -13.96 -21.75
C LYS A 4 -35.17 -13.01 -20.56
N ILE A 5 -36.32 -12.75 -19.94
CA ILE A 5 -36.43 -11.88 -18.75
C ILE A 5 -35.66 -12.49 -17.58
N ILE A 6 -35.78 -13.81 -17.35
CA ILE A 6 -35.06 -14.52 -16.27
C ILE A 6 -33.54 -14.42 -16.47
N LEU A 7 -33.06 -14.64 -17.70
CA LEU A 7 -31.65 -14.53 -18.05
C LEU A 7 -31.10 -13.11 -17.82
N THR A 8 -31.85 -12.08 -18.22
CA THR A 8 -31.44 -10.68 -18.01
C THR A 8 -31.37 -10.30 -16.53
N PHE A 9 -32.33 -10.75 -15.72
CA PHE A 9 -32.27 -10.53 -14.27
C PHE A 9 -31.08 -11.22 -13.63
N PHE A 10 -30.76 -12.45 -14.06
CA PHE A 10 -29.61 -13.19 -13.55
C PHE A 10 -28.28 -12.53 -13.93
N SER A 11 -28.13 -12.05 -15.16
CA SER A 11 -26.92 -11.32 -15.58
C SER A 11 -26.74 -10.00 -14.82
N MET A 12 -27.83 -9.29 -14.56
CA MET A 12 -27.80 -8.04 -13.80
C MET A 12 -27.39 -8.28 -12.34
N ALA A 13 -27.92 -9.34 -11.72
CA ALA A 13 -27.53 -9.73 -10.36
C ALA A 13 -26.05 -10.09 -10.27
N ILE A 14 -25.50 -10.82 -11.26
CA ILE A 14 -24.06 -11.14 -11.32
C ILE A 14 -23.22 -9.86 -11.43
N LEU A 15 -23.61 -8.91 -12.27
CA LEU A 15 -22.89 -7.63 -12.40
C LEU A 15 -22.91 -6.82 -11.10
N VAL A 16 -24.04 -6.79 -10.39
CA VAL A 16 -24.15 -6.10 -9.10
C VAL A 16 -23.28 -6.77 -8.04
N VAL A 17 -23.26 -8.11 -7.99
CA VAL A 17 -22.40 -8.86 -7.06
C VAL A 17 -20.92 -8.66 -7.39
N LEU A 18 -20.53 -8.72 -8.66
CA LEU A 18 -19.14 -8.49 -9.07
C LEU A 18 -18.70 -7.04 -8.82
N GLY A 19 -19.57 -6.07 -9.10
CA GLY A 19 -19.30 -4.65 -8.85
C GLY A 19 -19.16 -4.34 -7.37
N SER A 20 -20.00 -4.93 -6.51
CA SER A 20 -19.89 -4.75 -5.05
C SER A 20 -18.65 -5.40 -4.45
N VAL A 21 -18.24 -6.59 -4.95
CA VAL A 21 -16.98 -7.23 -4.54
C VAL A 21 -15.76 -6.39 -4.92
N TYR A 22 -15.81 -5.70 -6.07
CA TYR A 22 -14.73 -4.81 -6.49
C TYR A 22 -14.59 -3.61 -5.55
N ILE A 23 -15.71 -2.96 -5.19
CA ILE A 23 -15.71 -1.80 -4.28
C ILE A 23 -15.15 -2.15 -2.89
N ILE A 24 -15.47 -3.33 -2.34
CA ILE A 24 -15.00 -3.76 -1.01
C ILE A 24 -13.48 -3.99 -0.95
N LYS A 25 -12.85 -4.31 -2.10
CA LYS A 25 -11.41 -4.59 -2.17
C LYS A 25 -10.56 -3.38 -2.55
N SER A 26 -11.18 -2.26 -2.89
CA SER A 26 -10.47 -1.01 -3.11
C SER A 26 -10.18 -0.34 -1.77
N PRO A 27 -8.96 0.18 -1.55
CA PRO A 27 -8.66 1.03 -0.40
C PRO A 27 -9.67 2.18 -0.33
N SER A 28 -10.12 2.48 0.88
CA SER A 28 -10.93 3.66 1.19
C SER A 28 -10.09 4.93 0.98
N PRO A 29 -10.71 6.11 0.79
CA PRO A 29 -9.97 7.37 0.74
C PRO A 29 -9.07 7.53 1.96
N GLY A 30 -7.77 7.81 1.73
CA GLY A 30 -6.75 7.88 2.79
C GLY A 30 -6.07 6.55 3.13
N GLU A 31 -6.52 5.42 2.55
CA GLU A 31 -5.85 4.13 2.72
C GLU A 31 -4.87 3.84 1.57
N VAL A 32 -3.65 3.45 1.93
CA VAL A 32 -2.59 3.03 1.01
C VAL A 32 -2.33 1.54 1.17
N SER A 33 -2.59 0.78 0.11
CA SER A 33 -2.23 -0.63 0.01
C SER A 33 -0.75 -0.75 -0.36
N LEU A 34 0.07 -1.09 0.62
CA LEU A 34 1.50 -1.32 0.47
C LEU A 34 1.77 -2.81 0.27
N LYS A 35 2.49 -3.14 -0.81
CA LYS A 35 3.07 -4.47 -1.02
C LYS A 35 4.59 -4.34 -1.04
N ILE A 36 5.26 -5.01 -0.10
CA ILE A 36 6.72 -5.12 -0.07
C ILE A 36 7.11 -6.54 -0.48
N ILE A 37 7.99 -6.67 -1.47
CA ILE A 37 8.53 -7.94 -1.94
C ILE A 37 10.00 -7.98 -1.54
N ASN A 38 10.40 -8.92 -0.69
CA ASN A 38 11.77 -9.10 -0.28
C ASN A 38 12.45 -10.14 -1.18
N GLN A 39 13.34 -9.71 -2.08
CA GLN A 39 14.13 -10.62 -2.93
C GLN A 39 15.48 -11.00 -2.32
N THR A 40 15.75 -10.57 -1.09
CA THR A 40 17.00 -10.87 -0.40
C THR A 40 16.97 -12.24 0.25
N ASP A 41 18.15 -12.75 0.63
CA ASP A 41 18.34 -14.01 1.34
C ASP A 41 18.18 -13.89 2.86
N LYS A 42 17.69 -12.74 3.35
CA LYS A 42 17.53 -12.44 4.78
C LYS A 42 16.14 -11.90 5.08
N ASP A 43 15.69 -12.18 6.29
CA ASP A 43 14.51 -11.52 6.85
C ASP A 43 14.84 -10.05 7.13
N ILE A 44 13.86 -9.18 6.92
CA ILE A 44 14.00 -7.75 7.13
C ILE A 44 13.01 -7.32 8.22
N ASP A 45 13.55 -6.95 9.37
CA ASP A 45 12.85 -6.29 10.46
C ASP A 45 13.10 -4.77 10.42
N GLU A 46 12.53 -4.04 11.39
CA GLU A 46 12.80 -2.59 11.59
C GLU A 46 12.47 -1.70 10.37
N LEU A 47 11.53 -2.14 9.53
CA LEU A 47 10.96 -1.29 8.48
C LEU A 47 9.91 -0.36 9.07
N LEU A 48 9.97 0.90 8.67
CA LEU A 48 9.07 1.95 9.12
C LEU A 48 8.52 2.71 7.92
N ILE A 49 7.21 2.96 7.91
CA ILE A 49 6.62 3.95 7.01
C ILE A 49 6.59 5.30 7.70
N THR A 50 7.14 6.31 7.05
CA THR A 50 7.16 7.69 7.54
C THR A 50 6.64 8.64 6.48
N TYR A 51 6.36 9.87 6.92
CA TYR A 51 5.97 10.95 6.04
C TYR A 51 6.98 12.09 6.16
N ASN A 52 7.35 12.72 5.05
CA ASN A 52 8.40 13.76 5.04
C ASN A 52 8.14 14.95 5.97
N ASN A 53 6.87 15.25 6.26
CA ASN A 53 6.46 16.32 7.16
C ASN A 53 6.17 15.81 8.59
N ASP A 54 6.36 14.52 8.85
CA ASP A 54 6.00 13.86 10.11
C ASP A 54 6.88 12.62 10.37
N ILE A 55 8.07 12.89 10.89
CA ILE A 55 9.12 11.87 11.14
C ILE A 55 8.96 11.26 12.55
N GLU A 56 8.21 11.91 13.44
CA GLU A 56 7.99 11.42 14.81
C GLU A 56 6.89 10.36 14.88
N ASN A 57 5.98 10.34 13.90
CA ASN A 57 4.88 9.38 13.82
C ASN A 57 5.03 8.54 12.55
N GLY A 58 5.65 7.38 12.70
CA GLY A 58 5.74 6.36 11.66
C GLY A 58 5.01 5.09 12.03
N VAL A 59 4.84 4.19 11.06
CA VAL A 59 4.22 2.88 11.24
C VAL A 59 5.27 1.80 11.15
N GLU A 60 5.53 1.11 12.26
CA GLU A 60 6.38 -0.08 12.24
C GLU A 60 5.69 -1.17 11.44
N LEU A 61 6.40 -1.68 10.43
CA LEU A 61 5.92 -2.77 9.60
C LEU A 61 6.31 -4.13 10.22
N PRO A 62 5.49 -5.17 10.03
CA PRO A 62 5.88 -6.53 10.33
C PRO A 62 7.14 -6.97 9.58
N ILE A 63 7.83 -7.98 10.13
CA ILE A 63 8.98 -8.60 9.48
C ILE A 63 8.60 -9.06 8.06
N VAL A 64 9.43 -8.73 7.08
CA VAL A 64 9.31 -9.24 5.71
C VAL A 64 10.30 -10.38 5.54
N TYR A 65 9.79 -11.61 5.56
CA TYR A 65 10.62 -12.80 5.43
C TYR A 65 11.36 -12.85 4.09
N SER A 66 12.53 -13.49 4.10
CA SER A 66 13.34 -13.71 2.90
C SER A 66 12.53 -14.38 1.78
N ASN A 67 12.64 -13.84 0.57
CA ASN A 67 11.97 -14.36 -0.63
C ASN A 67 10.43 -14.40 -0.52
N ASP A 68 9.83 -13.54 0.32
CA ASP A 68 8.39 -13.46 0.55
C ASP A 68 7.83 -12.05 0.31
N GLU A 69 6.51 -11.91 0.36
CA GLU A 69 5.79 -10.65 0.25
C GLU A 69 5.01 -10.29 1.52
N LEU A 70 5.15 -9.04 1.94
CA LEU A 70 4.26 -8.42 2.93
C LEU A 70 3.20 -7.60 2.20
N LYS A 71 1.94 -7.79 2.58
CA LYS A 71 0.84 -6.88 2.24
C LYS A 71 0.38 -6.17 3.49
N TYR A 72 0.37 -4.85 3.45
CA TYR A 72 0.04 -4.01 4.58
C TYR A 72 -0.87 -2.87 4.11
N LEU A 73 -1.85 -2.51 4.93
CA LEU A 73 -2.74 -1.38 4.66
C LEU A 73 -2.39 -0.26 5.64
N VAL A 74 -1.99 0.88 5.09
CA VAL A 74 -1.66 2.08 5.87
C VAL A 74 -2.85 3.02 5.79
N ASP A 75 -3.49 3.32 6.91
CA ASP A 75 -4.46 4.41 7.00
C ASP A 75 -3.70 5.69 7.33
N VAL A 76 -3.50 6.54 6.32
CA VAL A 76 -2.72 7.78 6.43
C VAL A 76 -3.24 8.65 7.58
N LYS A 77 -4.55 8.72 7.76
CA LYS A 77 -5.16 9.59 8.77
C LYS A 77 -4.92 9.09 10.19
N GLU A 78 -4.90 7.77 10.38
CA GLU A 78 -4.60 7.17 11.69
C GLU A 78 -3.10 7.22 12.01
N THR A 79 -2.25 7.19 10.98
CA THR A 79 -0.81 7.02 11.15
C THR A 79 0.00 8.29 10.96
N SER A 80 -0.62 9.38 10.52
CA SER A 80 -0.04 10.72 10.50
C SER A 80 -0.53 11.57 11.67
N THR A 81 0.14 12.70 11.87
CA THR A 81 -0.34 13.81 12.71
C THR A 81 -1.61 14.43 12.16
N GLU A 82 -2.34 15.12 13.04
CA GLU A 82 -3.53 15.89 12.68
C GLU A 82 -3.25 17.02 11.64
N GLU A 83 -1.98 17.32 11.38
CA GLU A 83 -1.54 18.39 10.45
C GLU A 83 -1.12 17.88 9.06
N PHE A 84 -1.10 16.56 8.83
CA PHE A 84 -0.72 16.02 7.52
C PHE A 84 -1.81 16.28 6.48
N TYR A 85 -1.61 17.31 5.65
CA TYR A 85 -2.49 17.62 4.52
C TYR A 85 -1.95 17.06 3.19
N GLU A 86 -0.64 17.16 3.00
CA GLU A 86 0.08 16.65 1.83
C GLU A 86 1.55 16.36 2.17
N GLY A 87 2.16 15.45 1.40
CA GLY A 87 3.56 15.09 1.57
C GLY A 87 3.99 13.90 0.72
N SER A 88 5.11 13.30 1.10
CA SER A 88 5.62 12.06 0.51
C SER A 88 5.60 10.92 1.53
N MET A 89 5.48 9.70 1.03
CA MET A 89 5.58 8.49 1.83
C MET A 89 6.96 7.89 1.63
N GLU A 90 7.60 7.55 2.72
CA GLU A 90 8.96 7.04 2.76
C GLU A 90 8.99 5.66 3.42
N LEU A 91 9.78 4.76 2.85
CA LEU A 91 10.17 3.50 3.50
C LEU A 91 11.53 3.73 4.17
N THR A 92 11.52 3.68 5.49
CA THR A 92 12.69 3.83 6.33
C THR A 92 13.16 2.45 6.81
N TYR A 93 14.47 2.24 6.78
CA TYR A 93 15.16 1.09 7.35
C TYR A 93 16.41 1.57 8.07
N LEU A 94 16.43 1.37 9.39
CA LEU A 94 17.48 1.89 10.27
C LEU A 94 17.68 3.40 10.05
N ASP A 95 18.88 3.84 9.68
CA ASP A 95 19.22 5.25 9.46
C ASP A 95 19.00 5.71 8.00
N SER A 96 18.41 4.87 7.14
CA SER A 96 18.19 5.15 5.72
C SER A 96 16.71 5.31 5.40
N SER A 97 16.38 6.28 4.55
CA SER A 97 15.02 6.52 4.07
C SER A 97 14.99 6.65 2.55
N GLN A 98 13.96 6.08 1.93
CA GLN A 98 13.70 6.21 0.51
C GLN A 98 12.22 6.52 0.23
N ILE A 99 11.99 7.51 -0.62
CA ILE A 99 10.66 7.92 -1.04
C ILE A 99 10.03 6.83 -1.91
N ILE A 100 8.87 6.31 -1.49
CA ILE A 100 8.08 5.31 -2.21
C ILE A 100 6.83 5.92 -2.86
N ILE A 101 6.34 7.05 -2.35
CA ILE A 101 5.31 7.87 -3.00
C ILE A 101 5.77 9.34 -2.93
N PRO A 102 6.06 10.00 -4.07
CA PRO A 102 6.73 11.31 -4.07
C PRO A 102 5.83 12.48 -3.66
N TYR A 103 4.52 12.40 -3.89
CA TYR A 103 3.58 13.43 -3.48
C TYR A 103 2.15 12.87 -3.44
N PHE A 104 1.46 13.06 -2.33
CA PHE A 104 0.06 12.72 -2.14
C PHE A 104 -0.59 13.57 -1.04
N GLY A 105 -1.92 13.71 -1.08
CA GLY A 105 -2.70 14.39 -0.05
C GLY A 105 -3.36 13.41 0.94
N GLU A 106 -3.88 13.90 2.05
CA GLU A 106 -4.49 13.09 3.13
C GLU A 106 -5.61 12.13 2.67
N THR A 107 -6.31 12.47 1.58
CA THR A 107 -7.39 11.64 1.02
C THR A 107 -6.94 10.70 -0.09
N TRP A 108 -5.65 10.69 -0.43
CA TRP A 108 -5.15 9.85 -1.50
C TRP A 108 -5.29 8.39 -1.10
N SER A 109 -5.75 7.58 -2.05
CA SER A 109 -5.86 6.14 -1.91
C SER A 109 -5.24 5.46 -3.11
N GLY A 110 -4.56 4.36 -2.87
CA GLY A 110 -3.87 3.69 -3.96
C GLY A 110 -3.06 2.48 -3.53
N GLU A 111 -2.38 1.91 -4.51
CA GLU A 111 -1.48 0.77 -4.33
C GLU A 111 -0.05 1.19 -4.66
N VAL A 112 0.89 0.82 -3.79
CA VAL A 112 2.32 0.92 -4.05
C VAL A 112 2.97 -0.46 -3.88
N ILE A 113 3.76 -0.87 -4.88
CA ILE A 113 4.53 -2.10 -4.85
C ILE A 113 6.01 -1.75 -4.80
N VAL A 114 6.66 -2.14 -3.71
CA VAL A 114 8.07 -1.92 -3.45
C VAL A 114 8.79 -3.28 -3.49
N VAL A 115 9.85 -3.37 -4.26
CA VAL A 115 10.73 -4.55 -4.30
C VAL A 115 12.04 -4.18 -3.63
N ILE A 116 12.43 -4.95 -2.62
CA ILE A 116 13.74 -4.84 -1.97
C ILE A 116 14.67 -5.83 -2.66
N ASN A 117 15.63 -5.29 -3.42
CA ASN A 117 16.57 -6.08 -4.23
C ASN A 117 17.76 -6.56 -3.41
N SER A 118 18.30 -5.69 -2.55
CA SER A 118 19.46 -5.99 -1.70
C SER A 118 19.49 -5.09 -0.46
N ILE A 119 20.35 -5.46 0.49
CA ILE A 119 20.68 -4.65 1.67
C ILE A 119 22.21 -4.51 1.74
N GLU A 120 22.69 -3.28 1.61
CA GLU A 120 24.11 -2.95 1.68
C GLU A 120 24.34 -1.85 2.72
N ASN A 121 25.20 -2.10 3.71
CA ASN A 121 25.54 -1.12 4.76
C ASN A 121 24.32 -0.48 5.44
N ASN A 122 23.31 -1.29 5.81
CA ASN A 122 22.05 -0.84 6.41
C ASN A 122 21.21 0.07 5.50
N GLN A 123 21.47 0.06 4.19
CA GLN A 123 20.65 0.76 3.20
C GLN A 123 19.95 -0.29 2.33
N LEU A 124 18.65 -0.08 2.11
CA LEU A 124 17.90 -0.87 1.15
C LEU A 124 18.25 -0.43 -0.27
N ASP A 125 18.43 -1.36 -1.19
CA ASP A 125 18.26 -1.09 -2.62
C ASP A 125 16.82 -1.45 -3.00
N ILE A 126 16.02 -0.46 -3.39
CA ILE A 126 14.59 -0.69 -3.70
C ILE A 126 14.24 -0.28 -5.12
N THR A 127 13.18 -0.91 -5.63
CA THR A 127 12.52 -0.53 -6.88
C THR A 127 11.03 -0.37 -6.64
N ILE A 128 10.46 0.75 -7.10
CA ILE A 128 9.03 0.98 -7.07
C ILE A 128 8.46 0.43 -8.39
N GLU A 129 7.89 -0.78 -8.35
CA GLU A 129 7.33 -1.41 -9.54
C GLU A 129 6.03 -0.73 -10.00
N LYS A 130 5.27 -0.19 -9.04
CA LYS A 130 3.95 0.36 -9.31
C LYS A 130 3.55 1.37 -8.25
N THR A 131 3.00 2.49 -8.71
CA THR A 131 2.22 3.42 -7.90
C THR A 131 0.95 3.72 -8.68
N VAL A 132 -0.22 3.35 -8.15
CA VAL A 132 -1.51 3.60 -8.80
C VAL A 132 -2.44 4.29 -7.82
N GLN A 133 -2.90 5.48 -8.22
CA GLN A 133 -4.00 6.17 -7.57
C GLN A 133 -5.32 5.53 -8.01
N LEU A 134 -6.21 5.27 -7.05
CA LEU A 134 -7.52 4.66 -7.27
C LEU A 134 -8.65 5.67 -7.18
#